data_AF-A0A8C9NR83-F1
#
_entry.id   AF-A0A8C9NR83-F1
#
_cell.length_a   1.000
_cell.length_b   1.000
_cell.length_c   1.000
_cell.angle_alpha   90.00
_cell.angle_beta   90.00
_cell.angle_gamma   90.00
#
_symmetry.space_group_name_H-M   'P 1'
#
loop_
_entity.id
_entity.type
_entity.pdbx_description
1 polymer ?
#
loop_
_entity_poly.entity_id
_entity_poly.type
_entity_poly.pdbx_seq_one_letter_code
_entity_poly.pdbx_strand_id
1 'polypeptide(L)'
;MPVPPPPAPPPPPTLALANTEKPSLSRSEQAGRNALLSDITKGKKLKKTVTNDRSAPILDKPKGSVGGGGGGFGGGGSGSSGSFGGGSGGSFGGGGPPGLGGLFQAGMPKLRCTASRDAGKKDLEFPV
;
A
#
# COMPACT_ATOMS: atom_id res chain seq x y z
N MET A 1 50.71 21.89 20.63
CA MET A 1 50.15 20.70 19.96
C MET A 1 48.73 21.03 19.51
N PRO A 2 48.27 20.62 18.32
CA PRO A 2 46.89 20.85 17.91
C PRO A 2 45.93 20.17 18.89
N VAL A 3 44.88 20.87 19.30
CA VAL A 3 43.83 20.27 20.11
C VAL A 3 43.07 19.23 19.28
N PRO A 4 42.81 18.03 19.82
CA PRO A 4 42.04 17.03 19.10
C PRO A 4 40.62 17.56 18.81
N PRO A 5 40.06 17.28 17.63
CA PRO A 5 38.70 17.70 17.31
C PRO A 5 37.72 17.10 18.32
N PRO A 6 36.68 17.87 18.71
CA PRO A 6 35.68 17.38 19.64
C PRO A 6 34.99 16.13 19.09
N PRO A 7 34.58 15.19 19.96
CA PRO A 7 33.80 14.02 19.55
C PRO A 7 32.53 14.43 18.81
N ALA A 8 32.15 13.67 17.78
CA ALA A 8 30.91 13.91 17.07
C ALA A 8 29.71 13.80 18.02
N PRO A 9 28.68 14.65 17.88
CA PRO A 9 27.46 14.54 18.68
C PRO A 9 26.79 13.18 18.43
N PRO A 10 26.12 12.60 19.44
CA PRO A 10 25.42 11.34 19.29
C PRO A 10 24.33 11.46 18.21
N PRO A 11 24.08 10.39 17.43
CA PRO A 11 23.05 10.41 16.40
C PRO A 11 21.68 10.69 17.03
N PRO A 12 20.80 11.43 16.32
CA PRO A 12 19.45 11.70 16.80
C PRO A 12 18.69 10.38 16.96
N PRO A 13 17.83 10.26 18.00
CA PRO A 13 17.00 9.07 18.18
C PRO A 13 16.10 8.88 16.95
N THR A 14 16.25 7.74 16.27
CA THR A 14 15.39 7.39 15.14
C THR A 14 14.09 6.80 15.68
N LEU A 15 12.94 7.36 15.26
CA LEU A 15 11.62 6.81 15.61
C LEU A 15 11.40 5.37 15.10
N ALA A 16 12.28 4.89 14.21
CA ALA A 16 12.28 3.54 13.66
C ALA A 16 12.87 2.47 14.60
N LEU A 17 13.39 2.85 15.77
CA LEU A 17 14.01 1.94 16.74
C LEU A 17 13.02 1.41 17.81
N ALA A 18 11.73 1.35 17.51
CA ALA A 18 10.76 0.75 18.42
C ALA A 18 10.79 -0.79 18.30
N ASN A 19 11.49 -1.43 19.23
CA ASN A 19 11.27 -2.82 19.66
C ASN A 19 11.49 -3.91 18.58
N THR A 20 12.73 -3.99 18.07
CA THR A 20 13.16 -5.06 17.14
C THR A 20 13.52 -6.38 17.82
N GLU A 21 13.59 -6.40 19.15
CA GLU A 21 13.90 -7.60 19.92
C GLU A 21 12.63 -8.42 20.17
N LYS A 22 12.72 -9.74 19.99
CA LYS A 22 11.61 -10.63 20.29
C LYS A 22 11.30 -10.53 21.79
N PRO A 23 10.04 -10.25 22.19
CA PRO A 23 9.67 -10.18 23.60
C PRO A 23 10.02 -11.50 24.31
N SER A 24 10.91 -11.43 25.30
CA SER A 24 11.22 -12.55 26.18
C SER A 24 10.17 -12.56 27.29
N LEU A 25 9.21 -13.47 27.19
CA LEU A 25 8.11 -13.61 28.15
C LEU A 25 8.30 -14.86 28.99
N SER A 26 7.94 -14.78 30.27
CA SER A 26 7.79 -15.95 31.13
C SER A 26 6.64 -16.84 30.64
N ARG A 27 6.56 -18.10 31.11
CA ARG A 27 5.51 -19.04 30.67
C ARG A 27 4.08 -18.53 30.94
N SER A 28 3.86 -17.87 32.07
CA SER A 28 2.56 -17.29 32.44
C SER A 28 2.17 -16.14 31.49
N GLU A 29 3.12 -15.26 31.18
CA GLU A 29 2.93 -14.16 30.22
C GLU A 29 2.71 -14.67 28.79
N GLN A 30 3.41 -15.74 28.40
CA GLN A 30 3.24 -16.37 27.10
C GLN A 30 1.83 -16.95 26.94
N ALA A 31 1.28 -17.58 27.99
CA ALA A 31 -0.10 -18.09 27.99
C ALA A 31 -1.11 -16.95 27.86
N GLY A 32 -0.93 -15.86 28.62
CA GLY A 32 -1.76 -14.66 28.52
C GLY A 32 -1.68 -14.01 27.14
N ARG A 33 -0.49 -13.95 26.53
CA ARG A 33 -0.29 -13.45 25.16
C ARG A 33 -1.01 -14.31 24.14
N ASN A 34 -0.92 -15.64 24.22
CA ASN A 34 -1.57 -16.52 23.24
C ASN A 34 -3.10 -16.36 23.27
N ALA A 35 -3.69 -16.21 24.45
CA ALA A 35 -5.11 -15.91 24.61
C ALA A 35 -5.46 -14.55 23.98
N LEU A 36 -4.68 -13.51 24.29
CA LEU A 36 -4.85 -12.17 23.71
C LEU A 36 -4.77 -12.18 22.18
N LEU A 37 -3.77 -12.86 21.60
CA LEU A 37 -3.61 -12.99 20.16
C LEU A 37 -4.81 -13.70 19.54
N SER A 38 -5.33 -14.74 20.19
CA SER A 38 -6.55 -15.43 19.76
C SER A 38 -7.74 -14.47 19.73
N ASP A 39 -7.94 -13.66 20.76
CA ASP A 39 -9.04 -12.70 20.81
C ASP A 39 -8.89 -11.55 19.80
N ILE A 40 -7.66 -11.11 19.50
CA ILE A 40 -7.38 -10.17 18.40
C ILE A 40 -7.79 -10.77 17.05
N THR A 41 -7.43 -12.03 16.79
CA THR A 41 -7.79 -12.69 15.52
C THR A 41 -9.29 -12.95 15.37
N LYS A 42 -10.00 -13.22 16.48
CA LYS A 42 -11.48 -13.30 16.48
C LYS A 42 -12.12 -11.94 16.22
N GLY A 43 -11.47 -10.87 16.66
CA GLY A 43 -11.98 -9.50 16.58
C GLY A 43 -13.05 -9.20 17.61
N LYS A 44 -13.40 -7.92 17.76
CA LYS A 44 -14.42 -7.43 18.68
C LYS A 44 -15.28 -6.37 18.01
N LYS A 45 -16.60 -6.48 18.18
CA LYS A 45 -17.53 -5.42 17.75
C LYS A 45 -17.30 -4.18 18.62
N LEU A 46 -17.04 -3.04 17.96
CA LEU A 46 -16.87 -1.75 18.60
C LEU A 46 -18.17 -0.94 18.49
N LYS A 47 -18.34 0.02 19.39
CA LYS A 47 -19.47 0.96 19.36
C LYS A 47 -19.26 1.94 18.21
N LYS A 48 -20.37 2.46 17.66
CA LYS A 48 -20.31 3.54 16.67
C LYS A 48 -19.94 4.86 17.36
N THR A 49 -19.08 5.62 16.72
CA THR A 49 -18.61 6.93 17.21
C THR A 49 -18.47 7.87 16.02
N VAL A 50 -18.98 9.10 16.15
CA VAL A 50 -18.73 10.17 15.18
C VAL A 50 -17.26 10.55 15.29
N THR A 51 -16.51 10.43 14.19
CA THR A 51 -15.08 10.78 14.14
C THR A 51 -14.95 12.23 13.67
N ASN A 52 -14.35 13.08 14.50
CA ASN A 52 -13.96 14.44 14.09
C ASN A 52 -12.57 14.40 13.44
N ASP A 53 -12.54 14.01 12.17
CA ASP A 53 -11.30 13.94 11.39
C ASP A 53 -10.92 15.32 10.82
N ARG A 54 -9.79 15.86 11.29
CA ARG A 54 -9.21 17.15 10.84
C ARG A 54 -7.90 16.96 10.09
N SER A 55 -7.64 15.76 9.56
CA SER A 55 -6.42 15.45 8.81
C SER A 55 -6.47 15.91 7.35
N ALA A 56 -7.64 16.33 6.86
CA ALA A 56 -7.80 16.83 5.50
C ALA A 56 -6.93 18.07 5.24
N PRO A 57 -6.30 18.18 4.06
CA PRO A 57 -5.48 19.35 3.72
C PRO A 57 -6.35 20.61 3.66
N ILE A 58 -5.82 21.70 4.19
CA ILE A 58 -6.44 23.03 4.06
C ILE A 58 -6.06 23.55 2.68
N LEU A 59 -7.05 23.69 1.80
CA LEU A 59 -6.87 24.31 0.50
C LEU A 59 -7.19 25.80 0.62
N ASP A 60 -6.15 26.62 0.53
CA ASP A 60 -6.35 28.04 0.31
C ASP A 60 -7.00 28.21 -1.07
N LYS A 61 -8.16 28.88 -1.11
CA LYS A 61 -8.80 29.24 -2.38
C LYS A 61 -7.78 30.08 -3.16
N PRO A 62 -7.37 29.70 -4.38
CA PRO A 62 -6.52 30.55 -5.18
C PRO A 62 -7.23 31.89 -5.31
N LYS A 63 -6.55 32.96 -4.91
CA LYS A 63 -7.05 34.32 -5.02
C LYS A 63 -7.19 34.63 -6.51
N GLY A 64 -8.38 34.39 -7.05
CA GLY A 64 -8.74 34.64 -8.44
C GLY A 64 -8.96 33.36 -9.25
N SER A 65 -10.23 32.93 -9.31
CA SER A 65 -10.90 32.65 -10.58
C SER A 65 -12.39 32.80 -10.34
N VAL A 66 -12.93 33.86 -10.95
CA VAL A 66 -14.36 34.10 -11.09
C VAL A 66 -14.94 32.92 -11.88
N GLY A 67 -16.06 32.37 -11.39
CA GLY A 67 -16.99 31.59 -12.21
C GLY A 67 -16.79 30.07 -12.20
N GLY A 68 -17.65 29.41 -11.42
CA GLY A 68 -18.46 28.31 -11.92
C GLY A 68 -17.93 26.88 -11.82
N GLY A 69 -18.79 26.00 -11.30
CA GLY A 69 -18.88 24.61 -11.75
C GLY A 69 -18.16 23.59 -10.88
N GLY A 70 -18.94 22.81 -10.14
CA GLY A 70 -18.45 21.58 -9.51
C GLY A 70 -18.22 20.46 -10.53
N GLY A 71 -17.44 19.48 -10.08
CA GLY A 71 -17.50 18.08 -10.53
C GLY A 71 -16.88 17.77 -11.89
N GLY A 72 -15.88 16.89 -11.89
CA GLY A 72 -15.48 16.21 -13.12
C GLY A 72 -14.09 15.58 -13.08
N PHE A 73 -13.99 14.38 -12.50
CA PHE A 73 -13.02 13.42 -13.00
C PHE A 73 -13.57 12.90 -14.33
N GLY A 74 -12.98 13.35 -15.44
CA GLY A 74 -13.32 12.92 -16.80
C GLY A 74 -12.03 12.79 -17.62
N GLY A 75 -11.71 11.57 -18.03
CA GLY A 75 -10.50 11.25 -18.78
C GLY A 75 -10.51 11.76 -20.22
N GLY A 76 -9.32 11.74 -20.83
CA GLY A 76 -9.13 12.00 -22.25
C GLY A 76 -7.86 12.79 -22.52
N GLY A 77 -6.74 12.09 -22.69
CA GLY A 77 -5.49 12.67 -23.17
C GLY A 77 -4.90 11.81 -24.27
N SER A 78 -5.41 11.96 -25.50
CA SER A 78 -4.73 11.52 -26.71
C SER A 78 -3.74 12.59 -27.15
N GLY A 79 -2.48 12.18 -27.40
CA GLY A 79 -1.54 12.94 -28.21
C GLY A 79 -0.17 13.09 -27.57
N SER A 80 0.79 12.24 -27.95
CA SER A 80 1.67 12.54 -29.08
C SER A 80 2.81 11.52 -29.10
N SER A 81 3.05 10.99 -30.30
CA SER A 81 4.26 10.29 -30.70
C SER A 81 5.51 11.03 -30.24
N GLY A 82 6.16 10.52 -29.18
CA GLY A 82 7.49 10.92 -28.76
C GLY A 82 8.44 9.77 -29.00
N SER A 83 9.16 9.83 -30.13
CA SER A 83 10.26 8.96 -30.48
C SER A 83 11.31 8.97 -29.36
N PHE A 84 11.46 7.87 -28.61
CA PHE A 84 12.69 7.59 -27.87
C PHE A 84 13.58 6.74 -28.77
N GLY A 85 14.40 7.44 -29.53
CA GLY A 85 15.53 6.84 -30.22
C GLY A 85 16.62 6.43 -29.23
N GLY A 86 17.28 5.32 -29.58
CA GLY A 86 18.72 5.17 -29.38
C GLY A 86 19.17 4.56 -28.06
N GLY A 87 19.15 3.22 -28.01
CA GLY A 87 19.87 2.43 -27.01
C GLY A 87 20.19 1.05 -27.57
N SER A 88 21.13 1.00 -28.51
CA SER A 88 21.75 -0.24 -29.00
C SER A 88 22.54 -0.90 -27.88
N GLY A 89 22.29 -2.18 -27.61
CA GLY A 89 23.22 -3.00 -26.84
C GLY A 89 22.63 -4.27 -26.22
N GLY A 90 22.89 -5.42 -26.84
CA GLY A 90 22.88 -6.74 -26.19
C GLY A 90 21.59 -7.53 -26.40
N SER A 91 21.55 -8.42 -27.39
CA SER A 91 21.90 -9.85 -27.22
C SER A 91 20.72 -10.70 -26.71
N PHE A 92 20.00 -11.26 -27.69
CA PHE A 92 19.39 -12.59 -27.69
C PHE A 92 19.83 -13.52 -26.54
N GLY A 93 18.87 -13.96 -25.74
CA GLY A 93 19.02 -15.00 -24.73
C GLY A 93 17.85 -14.96 -23.74
N GLY A 94 17.12 -16.07 -23.61
CA GLY A 94 15.81 -16.12 -22.96
C GLY A 94 15.81 -15.72 -21.47
N GLY A 95 14.64 -15.24 -21.01
CA GLY A 95 14.30 -15.16 -19.59
C GLY A 95 13.77 -13.82 -19.12
N GLY A 96 12.47 -13.59 -19.30
CA GLY A 96 11.67 -12.62 -18.52
C GLY A 96 11.86 -11.12 -18.82
N PRO A 97 10.83 -10.30 -18.56
CA PRO A 97 10.91 -8.84 -18.75
C PRO A 97 11.97 -8.21 -17.82
N PRO A 98 12.77 -7.25 -18.33
CA PRO A 98 13.89 -6.68 -17.60
C PRO A 98 13.37 -5.75 -16.48
N GLY A 99 13.84 -5.98 -15.24
CA GLY A 99 13.63 -5.04 -14.13
C GLY A 99 13.01 -5.60 -12.84
N LEU A 100 12.66 -6.89 -12.78
CA LEU A 100 11.97 -7.49 -11.61
C LEU A 100 12.83 -8.51 -10.83
N GLY A 101 14.11 -8.19 -10.60
CA GLY A 101 14.95 -8.78 -9.54
C GLY A 101 14.92 -10.31 -9.40
N GLY A 102 14.89 -11.08 -10.50
CA GLY A 102 14.89 -12.56 -10.47
C GLY A 102 13.60 -13.23 -9.99
N LEU A 103 12.65 -12.47 -9.42
CA LEU A 103 11.45 -12.98 -8.75
C LEU A 103 10.51 -13.76 -9.69
N PHE A 104 10.59 -13.49 -10.99
CA PHE A 104 9.77 -14.16 -12.02
C PHE A 104 10.63 -14.88 -13.07
N GLN A 105 11.92 -15.13 -12.82
CA GLN A 105 12.78 -15.88 -13.76
C GLN A 105 12.26 -17.30 -14.05
N ALA A 106 11.53 -17.90 -13.11
CA ALA A 106 10.87 -19.20 -13.28
C ALA A 106 9.42 -19.10 -13.85
N GLY A 107 8.97 -17.90 -14.25
CA GLY A 107 7.59 -17.64 -14.71
C GLY A 107 6.63 -17.26 -13.57
N MET A 108 5.50 -16.64 -13.94
CA MET A 108 4.46 -16.21 -12.99
C MET A 108 3.56 -17.40 -12.61
N PRO A 109 3.30 -17.66 -11.31
CA PRO A 109 2.38 -18.71 -10.89
C PRO A 109 0.97 -18.49 -11.45
N LYS A 110 0.41 -19.49 -12.15
CA LYS A 110 -0.95 -19.42 -12.70
C LYS A 110 -1.98 -19.73 -11.60
N LEU A 111 -2.81 -18.75 -11.27
CA LEU A 111 -3.93 -18.94 -10.36
C LEU A 111 -5.04 -19.76 -11.02
N ARG A 112 -5.76 -20.54 -10.23
CA ARG A 112 -6.99 -21.22 -10.66
C ARG A 112 -8.09 -20.20 -10.92
N CYS A 113 -8.84 -20.36 -12.01
CA CYS A 113 -9.97 -19.48 -12.33
C CYS A 113 -11.02 -19.52 -11.21
N THR A 114 -11.42 -18.36 -10.70
CA THR A 114 -12.54 -18.22 -9.76
C THR A 114 -13.82 -17.88 -10.54
N ALA A 115 -14.31 -18.81 -11.37
CA ALA A 115 -15.64 -18.71 -11.95
C ALA A 115 -16.63 -19.52 -11.09
N SER A 116 -17.19 -18.89 -10.06
CA SER A 116 -18.51 -19.23 -9.52
C SER A 116 -18.91 -18.19 -8.45
N ARG A 117 -19.39 -17.06 -8.93
CA ARG A 117 -20.35 -16.16 -8.29
C ARG A 117 -21.08 -15.54 -9.47
N ASP A 118 -22.40 -15.51 -9.44
CA ASP A 118 -23.30 -15.11 -10.55
C ASP A 118 -23.72 -16.22 -11.53
N ALA A 119 -24.41 -17.22 -10.99
CA ALA A 119 -25.62 -17.73 -11.63
C ALA A 119 -26.74 -17.79 -10.57
N GLY A 120 -26.96 -16.65 -9.89
CA GLY A 120 -28.03 -16.45 -8.95
C GLY A 120 -29.13 -15.60 -9.58
N LYS A 121 -30.28 -16.25 -9.86
CA LYS A 121 -31.63 -15.68 -9.99
C LYS A 121 -31.87 -14.71 -11.15
N LYS A 122 -32.50 -15.21 -12.21
CA LYS A 122 -33.45 -14.43 -13.03
C LYS A 122 -34.60 -15.28 -13.57
N ASP A 123 -35.30 -16.00 -12.71
CA ASP A 123 -36.64 -16.52 -13.02
C ASP A 123 -37.59 -16.15 -11.87
N LEU A 124 -37.90 -14.86 -11.77
CA LEU A 124 -39.11 -14.38 -11.09
C LEU A 124 -40.08 -13.96 -12.18
N GLU A 125 -40.76 -14.94 -12.75
CA GLU A 125 -41.92 -14.76 -13.62
C GLU A 125 -43.17 -14.82 -12.74
N PHE A 126 -43.95 -13.72 -12.71
CA PHE A 126 -45.28 -13.71 -12.12
C PHE A 126 -46.27 -14.12 -13.22
N PRO A 127 -47.07 -15.19 -13.04
CA PRO A 127 -48.19 -15.44 -13.94
C PRO A 127 -49.31 -14.42 -13.68
N VAL A 128 -49.94 -14.02 -14.79
CA VAL A 128 -51.09 -13.10 -14.92
C VAL A 128 -52.32 -13.63 -14.19
#